data_AF-A0A8B9IMT9-F1
#
_entry.id   AF-A0A8B9IMT9-F1
#
_cell.length_a   1.000
_cell.length_b   1.000
_cell.length_c   1.000
_cell.angle_alpha   90.00
_cell.angle_beta   90.00
_cell.angle_gamma   90.00
#
_symmetry.space_group_name_H-M   'P 1'
#
loop_
_entity.id
_entity.type
_entity.pdbx_description
1 polymer ?
#
loop_
_entity_poly.entity_id
_entity_poly.type
_entity_poly.pdbx_seq_one_letter_code
_entity_poly.pdbx_strand_id
1 'polypeptide(L)'
;MRRALGLLALQAARLLEARAEEALRGLARAGPPGPPPALLADLFQGLEIYNRVLGDLDPELGSVRGWAGGLPRAFPLQRVLAVLAAERGRLAAKRLGQLLRHGAEGTELWPPAGCPIAAGDVGPSGRGVLQNLPEELRALCVEDKELVGPILEVLVASADSLWRHVLSEPAGSPVPPCTAPRPGSPGWKSVRWLDASHAAAAEALYARYLPLFWDATSTALGLRLELPDCRAGRAPGNTQELRQALAQGPCGVVASGRPPALHRGPRVLQGVPQRCPPAACMPPECQEELERLCLRLLCQGVLRTWERDFTRALGSGLCDRCSAVPEPSGGAAQSSTARLLQQLYPGLSFALRHLPPALEGSPPGSPCLRLQLLGRCLATVQASCSWLMGKAFQYLASWSLHQFLLVTQGDLQLLKAETDALVLLVSAAFPEPGDSPQHLAPHQRLRSHQEMWLCQQIRFMAASIQQFAGEVLKMFSTDCKRMSAEIFDQTMPLGKHWRVSLRAELPSSPSEYAAAAAQTVLGQVLQGAQLLPRDCQVPALARVTTAFVEAWMDHILARKIKFR
;
A
#
# COMPACT_ATOMS: atom_id res chain seq x y z
N MET A 1 -25.38 42.95 -20.04
CA MET A 1 -24.35 43.64 -19.22
C MET A 1 -24.01 42.87 -17.95
N ARG A 2 -24.94 42.62 -17.01
CA ARG A 2 -24.65 41.89 -15.74
C ARG A 2 -23.91 40.54 -15.91
N ARG A 3 -24.34 39.70 -16.85
CA ARG A 3 -23.65 38.41 -17.14
C ARG A 3 -22.22 38.58 -17.64
N ALA A 4 -21.96 39.58 -18.48
CA ALA A 4 -20.61 39.87 -18.99
C ALA A 4 -19.69 40.39 -17.87
N LEU A 5 -20.21 41.25 -17.00
CA LEU A 5 -19.50 41.73 -15.81
C LEU A 5 -19.22 40.60 -14.82
N GLY A 6 -20.17 39.67 -14.62
CA GLY A 6 -19.96 38.48 -13.78
C GLY A 6 -18.88 37.53 -14.32
N LEU A 7 -18.82 37.33 -15.64
CA LEU A 7 -17.74 36.53 -16.26
C LEU A 7 -16.36 37.20 -16.11
N LEU A 8 -16.29 38.52 -16.29
CA LEU A 8 -15.06 39.28 -16.07
C LEU A 8 -14.63 39.24 -14.60
N ALA A 9 -15.57 39.36 -13.65
CA ALA A 9 -15.30 39.23 -12.23
C ALA A 9 -14.78 37.83 -11.87
N LEU A 10 -15.35 36.77 -12.45
CA LEU A 10 -14.87 35.40 -12.24
C LEU A 10 -13.48 35.16 -12.84
N GLN A 11 -13.20 35.72 -14.02
CA GLN A 11 -11.88 35.64 -14.62
C GLN A 11 -10.84 36.43 -13.80
N ALA A 12 -11.20 37.63 -13.31
CA ALA A 12 -10.37 38.40 -12.41
C ALA A 12 -10.09 37.66 -11.09
N ALA A 13 -11.13 37.05 -10.49
CA ALA A 13 -11.00 36.25 -9.27
C ALA A 13 -10.09 35.02 -9.46
N ARG A 14 -10.12 34.37 -10.63
CA ARG A 14 -9.17 33.28 -10.97
C ARG A 14 -7.74 33.77 -11.16
N LEU A 15 -7.55 34.91 -11.82
CA LEU A 15 -6.22 35.50 -11.98
C LEU A 15 -5.64 35.92 -10.62
N LEU A 16 -6.46 36.52 -9.76
CA LEU A 16 -6.09 36.85 -8.38
C LEU A 16 -5.78 35.59 -7.57
N GLU A 17 -6.58 34.53 -7.69
CA GLU A 17 -6.29 33.23 -7.06
C GLU A 17 -4.91 32.71 -7.46
N ALA A 18 -4.63 32.64 -8.77
CA ALA A 18 -3.36 32.16 -9.28
C ALA A 18 -2.17 33.03 -8.81
N ARG A 19 -2.36 34.36 -8.75
CA ARG A 19 -1.34 35.30 -8.26
C ARG A 19 -1.12 35.21 -6.76
N ALA A 20 -2.18 35.07 -5.98
CA ALA A 20 -2.10 34.86 -4.53
C ALA A 20 -1.40 33.54 -4.21
N GLU A 21 -1.72 32.48 -4.94
CA GLU A 21 -1.06 31.18 -4.78
C GLU A 21 0.42 31.26 -5.16
N GLU A 22 0.79 31.92 -6.26
CA GLU A 22 2.20 32.12 -6.63
C GLU A 22 2.95 33.01 -5.62
N ALA A 23 2.30 34.03 -5.06
CA ALA A 23 2.87 34.85 -4.00
C ALA A 23 3.17 34.00 -2.75
N LEU A 24 2.20 33.18 -2.29
CA LEU A 24 2.39 32.24 -1.19
C LEU A 24 3.54 31.24 -1.49
N ARG A 25 3.64 30.74 -2.72
CA ARG A 25 4.77 29.90 -3.14
C ARG A 25 6.10 30.66 -3.11
N GLY A 26 6.10 31.91 -3.52
CA GLY A 26 7.26 32.80 -3.48
C GLY A 26 7.75 33.02 -2.05
N LEU A 27 6.84 33.21 -1.10
CA LEU A 27 7.17 33.31 0.33
C LEU A 27 7.84 32.04 0.85
N ALA A 28 7.29 30.86 0.51
CA ALA A 28 7.86 29.58 0.89
C ALA A 28 9.27 29.31 0.29
N ARG A 29 9.63 29.97 -0.83
CA ARG A 29 10.95 29.83 -1.47
C ARG A 29 11.99 30.82 -0.94
N ALA A 30 11.56 31.90 -0.28
CA ALA A 30 12.46 32.93 0.19
C ALA A 30 13.39 32.38 1.28
N GLY A 31 14.70 32.53 1.08
CA GLY A 31 15.71 32.23 2.10
C GLY A 31 15.98 33.43 3.01
N PRO A 32 16.90 33.32 3.98
CA PRO A 32 17.30 34.44 4.83
C PRO A 32 18.02 35.53 4.00
N PRO A 33 17.78 36.84 4.24
CA PRO A 33 16.77 37.42 5.13
C PRO A 33 15.39 37.36 4.46
N GLY A 34 14.39 36.79 5.16
CA GLY A 34 13.05 36.58 4.61
C GLY A 34 12.34 37.86 4.15
N PRO A 35 11.13 37.74 3.56
CA PRO A 35 10.38 38.88 3.06
C PRO A 35 10.04 39.87 4.19
N PRO A 36 10.04 41.20 3.91
CA PRO A 36 9.79 42.20 4.94
C PRO A 36 8.38 42.03 5.54
N PRO A 37 8.22 42.17 6.88
CA PRO A 37 6.95 41.93 7.56
C PRO A 37 5.76 42.72 7.02
N ALA A 38 6.00 43.93 6.50
CA ALA A 38 4.96 44.76 5.88
C ALA A 38 4.34 44.10 4.63
N LEU A 39 5.16 43.52 3.74
CA LEU A 39 4.66 42.84 2.54
C LEU A 39 3.92 41.53 2.88
N LEU A 40 4.33 40.85 3.96
CA LEU A 40 3.64 39.68 4.48
C LEU A 40 2.25 40.05 5.02
N ALA A 41 2.17 41.13 5.81
CA ALA A 41 0.90 41.63 6.34
C ALA A 41 -0.05 42.06 5.22
N ASP A 42 0.45 42.79 4.22
CA ASP A 42 -0.33 43.20 3.05
C ASP A 42 -0.87 42.00 2.27
N LEU A 43 -0.08 40.93 2.12
CA LEU A 43 -0.54 39.71 1.46
C LEU A 43 -1.66 39.03 2.24
N PHE A 44 -1.50 38.82 3.55
CA PHE A 44 -2.50 38.13 4.36
C PHE A 44 -3.80 38.94 4.47
N GLN A 45 -3.70 40.26 4.61
CA GLN A 45 -4.85 41.15 4.55
C GLN A 45 -5.52 41.11 3.16
N GLY A 46 -4.73 41.04 2.09
CA GLY A 46 -5.21 40.82 0.73
C GLY A 46 -5.98 39.51 0.56
N LEU A 47 -5.53 38.41 1.21
CA LEU A 47 -6.26 37.14 1.22
C LEU A 47 -7.59 37.23 1.96
N GLU A 48 -7.67 37.96 3.07
CA GLU A 48 -8.94 38.21 3.77
C GLU A 48 -9.93 38.99 2.90
N ILE A 49 -9.45 40.04 2.23
CA ILE A 49 -10.25 40.83 1.29
C ILE A 49 -10.73 39.95 0.14
N TYR A 50 -9.84 39.13 -0.44
CA TYR A 50 -10.20 38.18 -1.49
C TYR A 50 -11.27 37.18 -1.03
N ASN A 51 -11.13 36.61 0.16
CA ASN A 51 -12.11 35.67 0.73
C ASN A 51 -13.48 36.35 0.94
N ARG A 52 -13.50 37.60 1.42
CA ARG A 52 -14.73 38.39 1.59
C ARG A 52 -15.41 38.66 0.24
N VAL A 53 -14.64 39.13 -0.75
CA VAL A 53 -15.15 39.39 -2.10
C VAL A 53 -15.69 38.12 -2.77
N LEU A 54 -15.02 36.98 -2.58
CA LEU A 54 -15.54 35.69 -3.06
C LEU A 54 -16.85 35.31 -2.37
N GLY A 55 -16.97 35.51 -1.06
CA GLY A 55 -18.20 35.28 -0.32
C GLY A 55 -19.37 36.12 -0.83
N ASP A 56 -19.10 37.39 -1.16
CA ASP A 56 -20.09 38.31 -1.73
C ASP A 56 -20.49 37.92 -3.17
N LEU A 57 -19.61 37.25 -3.92
CA LEU A 57 -19.84 36.79 -5.29
C LEU A 57 -20.56 35.42 -5.38
N ASP A 58 -20.49 34.59 -4.35
CA ASP A 58 -21.11 33.24 -4.33
C ASP A 58 -22.63 33.22 -4.62
N PRO A 59 -23.47 34.14 -4.10
CA PRO A 59 -24.90 34.18 -4.45
C PRO A 59 -25.16 34.55 -5.92
N GLU A 60 -24.28 35.32 -6.58
CA GLU A 60 -24.44 35.69 -8.00
C GLU A 60 -23.97 34.58 -8.96
N LEU A 61 -23.05 33.72 -8.50
CA LEU A 61 -22.44 32.64 -9.27
C LEU A 61 -23.30 31.37 -9.36
N GLY A 62 -24.28 31.22 -8.48
CA GLY A 62 -25.27 30.12 -8.52
C GLY A 62 -26.03 30.02 -9.86
N SER A 63 -26.16 31.13 -10.59
CA SER A 63 -26.87 31.22 -11.89
C SER A 63 -26.00 30.84 -13.11
N VAL A 64 -24.67 30.76 -12.97
CA VAL A 64 -23.71 30.64 -14.11
C VAL A 64 -22.98 29.29 -14.13
N ARG A 65 -23.47 28.28 -13.36
CA ARG A 65 -22.83 26.95 -13.11
C ARG A 65 -22.55 26.03 -14.32
N GLY A 66 -22.69 26.49 -15.56
CA GLY A 66 -22.64 25.64 -16.76
C GLY A 66 -21.31 25.58 -17.52
N TRP A 67 -20.23 26.25 -17.11
CA TRP A 67 -19.01 26.37 -17.94
C TRP A 67 -17.78 25.68 -17.33
N ALA A 68 -17.03 24.99 -18.19
CA ALA A 68 -16.04 23.94 -17.92
C ALA A 68 -14.71 24.36 -17.24
N GLY A 69 -14.73 25.35 -16.36
CA GLY A 69 -13.61 25.66 -15.47
C GLY A 69 -14.11 25.76 -14.03
N GLY A 70 -13.40 25.16 -13.08
CA GLY A 70 -13.79 25.20 -11.66
C GLY A 70 -14.01 26.62 -11.13
N LEU A 71 -14.91 26.77 -10.14
CA LEU A 71 -15.12 28.04 -9.44
C LEU A 71 -13.83 28.48 -8.73
N PRO A 72 -13.52 29.79 -8.69
CA PRO A 72 -12.41 30.29 -7.89
C PRO A 72 -12.62 29.95 -6.42
N ARG A 73 -11.54 29.59 -5.72
CA ARG A 73 -11.61 29.03 -4.36
C ARG A 73 -11.03 29.99 -3.34
N ALA A 74 -11.66 30.05 -2.17
CA ALA A 74 -11.15 30.81 -1.03
C ALA A 74 -9.79 30.26 -0.52
N PHE A 75 -9.09 31.08 0.26
CA PHE A 75 -7.88 30.75 1.00
C PHE A 75 -8.17 30.67 2.50
N PRO A 76 -8.82 29.58 2.98
CA PRO A 76 -8.87 29.32 4.41
C PRO A 76 -7.46 29.03 4.93
N LEU A 77 -7.24 29.21 6.23
CA LEU A 77 -5.95 28.95 6.90
C LEU A 77 -5.33 27.61 6.48
N GLN A 78 -6.14 26.54 6.43
CA GLN A 78 -5.66 25.21 6.04
C GLN A 78 -5.07 25.19 4.61
N ARG A 79 -5.66 25.94 3.66
CA ARG A 79 -5.12 26.05 2.30
C ARG A 79 -3.82 26.84 2.29
N VAL A 80 -3.73 27.93 3.06
CA VAL A 80 -2.51 28.74 3.17
C VAL A 80 -1.36 27.88 3.70
N LEU A 81 -1.58 27.16 4.82
CA LEU A 81 -0.59 26.25 5.39
C LEU A 81 -0.20 25.13 4.41
N ALA A 82 -1.17 24.55 3.68
CA ALA A 82 -0.91 23.50 2.70
C ALA A 82 -0.06 23.99 1.51
N VAL A 83 -0.28 25.22 1.01
CA VAL A 83 0.53 25.80 -0.08
C VAL A 83 1.97 26.05 0.37
N LEU A 84 2.15 26.62 1.57
CA LEU A 84 3.47 26.85 2.15
C LEU A 84 4.22 25.52 2.35
N ALA A 85 3.56 24.55 2.99
CA ALA A 85 4.08 23.22 3.23
C ALA A 85 4.44 22.48 1.94
N ALA A 86 3.62 22.60 0.90
CA ALA A 86 3.84 21.94 -0.39
C ALA A 86 5.12 22.41 -1.09
N GLU A 87 5.39 23.72 -1.09
CA GLU A 87 6.62 24.26 -1.70
C GLU A 87 7.85 23.98 -0.83
N ARG A 88 7.77 24.22 0.48
CA ARG A 88 8.87 23.91 1.42
C ARG A 88 9.22 22.43 1.39
N GLY A 89 8.22 21.56 1.41
CA GLY A 89 8.44 20.11 1.31
C GLY A 89 9.06 19.69 -0.02
N ARG A 90 8.72 20.37 -1.13
CA ARG A 90 9.39 20.13 -2.42
C ARG A 90 10.87 20.49 -2.39
N LEU A 91 11.25 21.59 -1.72
CA LEU A 91 12.64 22.00 -1.53
C LEU A 91 13.40 21.02 -0.63
N ALA A 92 12.79 20.61 0.49
CA ALA A 92 13.36 19.59 1.37
C ALA A 92 13.57 18.26 0.64
N ALA A 93 12.58 17.81 -0.12
CA ALA A 93 12.70 16.64 -0.99
C ALA A 93 13.77 16.80 -2.07
N LYS A 94 14.00 18.02 -2.56
CA LYS A 94 15.06 18.29 -3.53
C LYS A 94 16.43 18.01 -2.93
N ARG A 95 16.67 18.55 -1.73
CA ARG A 95 17.91 18.42 -0.96
C ARG A 95 18.16 16.99 -0.50
N LEU A 96 17.16 16.34 0.11
CA LEU A 96 17.24 14.93 0.49
C LEU A 96 17.48 14.02 -0.71
N GLY A 97 16.79 14.25 -1.82
CA GLY A 97 16.97 13.47 -3.04
C GLY A 97 18.34 13.65 -3.72
N GLN A 98 19.05 14.76 -3.46
CA GLN A 98 20.43 14.93 -3.90
C GLN A 98 21.38 14.09 -3.02
N LEU A 99 21.23 14.16 -1.70
CA LEU A 99 22.05 13.38 -0.77
C LEU A 99 21.93 11.87 -0.99
N LEU A 100 20.70 11.39 -1.20
CA LEU A 100 20.44 9.97 -1.47
C LEU A 100 21.01 9.50 -2.81
N ARG A 101 21.25 10.40 -3.77
CA ARG A 101 21.90 10.08 -5.05
C ARG A 101 23.42 10.10 -4.95
N HIS A 102 23.98 11.10 -4.28
CA HIS A 102 25.43 11.22 -4.10
C HIS A 102 26.01 10.11 -3.21
N GLY A 103 25.21 9.55 -2.29
CA GLY A 103 25.59 8.36 -1.52
C GLY A 103 25.68 7.07 -2.37
N ALA A 104 24.99 7.00 -3.51
CA ALA A 104 24.96 5.82 -4.37
C ALA A 104 26.08 5.82 -5.44
N GLU A 105 26.60 6.99 -5.82
CA GLU A 105 27.66 7.14 -6.83
C GLU A 105 29.06 6.79 -6.31
N GLY A 106 29.27 6.67 -4.98
CA GLY A 106 30.55 6.27 -4.38
C GLY A 106 30.89 4.78 -4.47
N THR A 107 30.11 3.96 -5.19
CA THR A 107 30.40 2.54 -5.43
C THR A 107 31.04 2.36 -6.80
N GLU A 108 32.29 2.81 -6.97
CA GLU A 108 33.06 2.55 -8.19
C GLU A 108 33.41 1.06 -8.35
N LEU A 109 33.04 0.54 -9.52
CA LEU A 109 33.75 -0.46 -10.34
C LEU A 109 34.25 -1.74 -9.63
N TRP A 110 33.46 -2.82 -9.71
CA TRP A 110 33.98 -4.18 -9.58
C TRP A 110 34.81 -4.51 -10.84
N PRO A 111 36.09 -4.90 -10.76
CA PRO A 111 36.85 -5.33 -11.93
C PRO A 111 36.36 -6.69 -12.41
N PRO A 112 36.43 -7.02 -13.72
CA PRO A 112 35.96 -8.31 -14.22
C PRO A 112 36.74 -9.45 -13.57
N ALA A 113 36.04 -10.54 -13.29
CA ALA A 113 36.54 -11.68 -12.55
C ALA A 113 37.80 -12.29 -13.18
N GLY A 114 38.87 -12.39 -12.38
CA GLY A 114 40.00 -13.29 -12.65
C GLY A 114 41.37 -12.67 -12.39
N CYS A 115 41.77 -12.52 -11.12
CA CYS A 115 43.16 -12.54 -10.66
C CYS A 115 43.20 -12.63 -9.11
N PRO A 116 44.08 -13.43 -8.49
CA PRO A 116 44.24 -13.46 -7.04
C PRO A 116 45.41 -12.57 -6.62
N ILE A 117 45.17 -11.45 -5.94
CA ILE A 117 46.26 -10.70 -5.28
C ILE A 117 45.85 -10.21 -3.88
N ALA A 118 46.74 -10.59 -2.95
CA ALA A 118 47.04 -10.15 -1.59
C ALA A 118 46.18 -9.11 -0.86
N ALA A 119 45.94 -9.42 0.41
CA ALA A 119 45.47 -8.52 1.45
C ALA A 119 46.40 -7.30 1.60
N GLY A 120 45.86 -6.12 1.38
CA GLY A 120 46.47 -4.82 1.65
C GLY A 120 45.37 -3.77 1.77
N ASP A 121 45.51 -2.90 2.78
CA ASP A 121 44.55 -1.88 3.23
C ASP A 121 43.70 -1.21 2.13
N VAL A 122 42.38 -1.34 2.24
CA VAL A 122 41.42 -0.45 1.58
C VAL A 122 40.53 0.16 2.67
N GLY A 123 40.73 1.45 2.92
CA GLY A 123 40.00 2.23 3.92
C GLY A 123 38.50 2.39 3.63
N PRO A 124 37.69 2.75 4.66
CA PRO A 124 36.23 2.67 4.60
C PRO A 124 35.61 3.94 3.99
N SER A 125 35.87 4.24 2.72
CA SER A 125 35.43 5.53 2.13
C SER A 125 33.99 5.57 1.60
N GLY A 126 33.24 4.46 1.64
CA GLY A 126 31.82 4.42 1.22
C GLY A 126 30.79 4.66 2.34
N ARG A 127 31.22 4.73 3.61
CA ARG A 127 30.32 4.72 4.78
C ARG A 127 29.93 6.11 5.32
N GLY A 128 30.57 7.17 4.83
CA GLY A 128 30.47 8.52 5.42
C GLY A 128 29.22 9.31 5.02
N VAL A 129 28.68 9.12 3.81
CA VAL A 129 27.62 10.02 3.30
C VAL A 129 26.25 9.76 3.95
N LEU A 130 25.97 8.51 4.34
CA LEU A 130 24.71 8.14 5.02
C LEU A 130 24.75 8.41 6.54
N GLN A 131 25.93 8.63 7.14
CA GLN A 131 26.04 9.03 8.56
C GLN A 131 25.53 10.45 8.82
N ASN A 132 25.52 11.30 7.79
CA ASN A 132 25.09 12.69 7.88
C ASN A 132 23.58 12.87 7.64
N LEU A 133 22.84 11.81 7.27
CA LEU A 133 21.40 11.90 7.02
C LEU A 133 20.61 12.39 8.26
N PRO A 134 20.86 11.90 9.49
CA PRO A 134 20.18 12.41 10.69
C PRO A 134 20.53 13.87 10.97
N GLU A 135 21.76 14.29 10.68
CA GLU A 135 22.19 15.68 10.84
C GLU A 135 21.51 16.59 9.81
N GLU A 136 21.36 16.14 8.57
CA GLU A 136 20.66 16.88 7.55
C GLU A 136 19.16 16.99 7.83
N LEU A 137 18.52 15.92 8.30
CA LEU A 137 17.11 15.97 8.69
C LEU A 137 16.90 16.95 9.85
N ARG A 138 17.83 17.02 10.80
CA ARG A 138 17.82 18.05 11.86
C ARG A 138 18.00 19.45 11.31
N ALA A 139 18.97 19.65 10.41
CA ALA A 139 19.21 20.94 9.77
C ALA A 139 17.96 21.42 9.02
N LEU A 140 17.27 20.52 8.31
CA LEU A 140 16.01 20.82 7.65
C LEU A 140 14.91 21.23 8.63
N CYS A 141 14.76 20.55 9.79
CA CYS A 141 13.78 20.95 10.80
C CYS A 141 14.05 22.35 11.36
N VAL A 142 15.31 22.65 11.67
CA VAL A 142 15.70 23.95 12.24
C VAL A 142 15.50 25.06 11.21
N GLU A 143 16.00 24.85 9.98
CA GLU A 143 15.86 25.80 8.88
C GLU A 143 14.39 26.06 8.53
N ASP A 144 13.55 25.02 8.53
CA ASP A 144 12.12 25.18 8.26
C ASP A 144 11.42 25.98 9.34
N LYS A 145 11.74 25.73 10.63
CA LYS A 145 11.19 26.51 11.74
C LYS A 145 11.61 27.97 11.67
N GLU A 146 12.88 28.26 11.35
CA GLU A 146 13.39 29.63 11.22
C GLU A 146 12.77 30.39 10.05
N LEU A 147 12.45 29.72 8.95
CA LEU A 147 11.86 30.34 7.76
C LEU A 147 10.35 30.53 7.88
N VAL A 148 9.64 29.56 8.47
CA VAL A 148 8.18 29.56 8.56
C VAL A 148 7.67 30.27 9.81
N GLY A 149 8.42 30.23 10.92
CA GLY A 149 8.06 30.88 12.18
C GLY A 149 7.66 32.36 12.01
N PRO A 150 8.51 33.22 11.41
CA PRO A 150 8.19 34.62 11.18
C PRO A 150 6.98 34.83 10.27
N ILE A 151 6.75 33.94 9.29
CA ILE A 151 5.58 34.00 8.40
C ILE A 151 4.29 33.74 9.20
N LEU A 152 4.32 32.74 10.09
CA LEU A 152 3.17 32.41 10.95
C LEU A 152 2.91 33.49 12.00
N GLU A 153 3.95 34.09 12.58
CA GLU A 153 3.81 35.23 13.50
C GLU A 153 3.12 36.42 12.83
N VAL A 154 3.54 36.77 11.60
CA VAL A 154 2.88 37.84 10.85
C VAL A 154 1.45 37.46 10.44
N LEU A 155 1.19 36.21 10.08
CA LEU A 155 -0.18 35.74 9.79
C LEU A 155 -1.10 35.89 11.01
N VAL A 156 -0.61 35.54 12.20
CA VAL A 156 -1.36 35.71 13.45
C VAL A 156 -1.59 37.20 13.74
N ALA A 157 -0.58 38.04 13.55
CA ALA A 157 -0.65 39.47 13.85
C ALA A 157 -1.49 40.29 12.85
N SER A 158 -1.66 39.82 11.61
CA SER A 158 -2.28 40.61 10.51
C SER A 158 -3.63 40.09 10.02
N ALA A 159 -3.96 38.82 10.26
CA ALA A 159 -5.15 38.19 9.67
C ALA A 159 -5.95 37.35 10.68
N ASP A 160 -6.52 38.05 11.67
CA ASP A 160 -7.33 37.50 12.75
C ASP A 160 -8.50 36.61 12.29
N SER A 161 -9.13 36.94 11.16
CA SER A 161 -10.30 36.20 10.68
C SER A 161 -9.95 34.83 10.10
N LEU A 162 -8.69 34.63 9.68
CA LEU A 162 -8.23 33.36 9.11
C LEU A 162 -7.98 32.30 10.18
N TRP A 163 -7.50 32.68 11.38
CA TRP A 163 -7.04 31.71 12.37
C TRP A 163 -7.92 31.60 13.64
N ARG A 164 -8.61 32.66 14.07
CA ARG A 164 -9.34 32.67 15.35
C ARG A 164 -10.43 31.60 15.44
N HIS A 165 -11.22 31.44 14.39
CA HIS A 165 -12.28 30.42 14.34
C HIS A 165 -11.75 28.98 14.35
N VAL A 166 -10.51 28.79 13.94
CA VAL A 166 -9.90 27.48 13.74
C VAL A 166 -9.22 26.98 15.03
N LEU A 167 -8.88 27.89 15.94
CA LEU A 167 -8.27 27.58 17.25
C LEU A 167 -9.29 27.60 18.42
N SER A 168 -10.59 27.85 18.16
CA SER A 168 -11.58 28.17 19.19
C SER A 168 -12.65 27.09 19.52
N GLU A 169 -12.53 25.83 19.09
CA GLU A 169 -13.45 24.75 19.53
C GLU A 169 -12.76 23.35 19.65
N PRO A 170 -13.10 22.49 20.64
CA PRO A 170 -13.07 22.78 22.09
C PRO A 170 -12.45 21.64 22.94
N ALA A 171 -11.96 21.96 24.14
CA ALA A 171 -11.97 21.03 25.28
C ALA A 171 -12.50 21.78 26.51
N GLY A 172 -13.60 21.25 27.07
CA GLY A 172 -14.43 21.92 28.06
C GLY A 172 -13.69 22.44 29.29
N SER A 173 -13.86 23.73 29.55
CA SER A 173 -13.85 24.29 30.89
C SER A 173 -14.75 25.54 30.89
N PRO A 174 -15.70 25.67 31.82
CA PRO A 174 -16.55 26.85 31.91
C PRO A 174 -15.73 28.00 32.50
N VAL A 175 -15.25 28.91 31.66
CA VAL A 175 -14.72 30.21 32.12
C VAL A 175 -15.90 31.18 32.21
N PRO A 176 -16.10 31.87 33.35
CA PRO A 176 -17.27 32.73 33.56
C PRO A 176 -17.20 33.99 32.67
N PRO A 177 -18.35 34.66 32.43
CA PRO A 177 -18.39 35.88 31.64
C PRO A 177 -17.69 37.02 32.38
N CYS A 178 -16.45 37.32 32.01
CA CYS A 178 -15.77 38.52 32.48
C CYS A 178 -16.33 39.75 31.74
N THR A 179 -17.20 40.44 32.44
CA THR A 179 -17.59 41.82 32.21
C THR A 179 -16.37 42.71 31.96
N ALA A 180 -16.41 43.47 30.88
CA ALA A 180 -15.42 44.50 30.56
C ALA A 180 -15.38 45.58 31.66
N PRO A 181 -14.20 45.93 32.22
CA PRO A 181 -14.04 47.18 32.93
C PRO A 181 -13.77 48.31 31.93
N ARG A 182 -14.49 49.42 32.09
CA ARG A 182 -14.29 50.66 31.34
C ARG A 182 -12.84 51.20 31.49
N PRO A 183 -12.33 51.92 30.47
CA PRO A 183 -10.95 52.38 30.40
C PRO A 183 -10.74 53.59 31.32
N GLY A 184 -9.73 53.51 32.18
CA GLY A 184 -9.37 54.61 33.05
C GLY A 184 -8.27 54.26 34.05
N SER A 185 -7.05 53.97 33.56
CA SER A 185 -5.79 54.22 34.26
C SER A 185 -4.60 53.94 33.32
N PRO A 186 -3.58 54.82 33.25
CA PRO A 186 -2.52 54.72 32.26
C PRO A 186 -1.36 53.84 32.76
N GLY A 187 -0.72 53.15 31.82
CA GLY A 187 0.64 52.63 32.03
C GLY A 187 0.74 51.14 32.32
N TRP A 188 1.04 50.41 31.24
CA TRP A 188 1.64 49.06 31.21
C TRP A 188 0.70 47.87 31.43
N LYS A 189 0.94 46.82 30.62
CA LYS A 189 0.35 45.47 30.63
C LYS A 189 -0.86 45.19 29.73
N SER A 190 -1.06 45.89 28.60
CA SER A 190 -1.98 45.41 27.54
C SER A 190 -1.22 44.71 26.39
N VAL A 191 -0.11 45.30 25.96
CA VAL A 191 0.70 44.80 24.83
C VAL A 191 1.29 43.40 25.07
N ARG A 192 1.83 43.13 26.28
CA ARG A 192 2.44 41.84 26.60
C ARG A 192 1.49 40.63 26.59
N TRP A 193 0.19 40.84 26.79
CA TRP A 193 -0.78 39.74 26.76
C TRP A 193 -1.14 39.34 25.32
N LEU A 194 -1.27 40.33 24.42
CA LEU A 194 -1.48 40.05 23.00
C LEU A 194 -0.25 39.40 22.36
N ASP A 195 0.95 39.83 22.72
CA ASP A 195 2.18 39.22 22.17
C ASP A 195 2.32 37.76 22.62
N ALA A 196 1.99 37.46 23.88
CA ALA A 196 2.02 36.10 24.41
C ALA A 196 0.94 35.20 23.78
N SER A 197 -0.27 35.72 23.52
CA SER A 197 -1.33 34.97 22.83
C SER A 197 -1.00 34.76 21.35
N HIS A 198 -0.37 35.74 20.69
CA HIS A 198 0.06 35.62 19.31
C HIS A 198 1.20 34.60 19.14
N ALA A 199 2.18 34.59 20.04
CA ALA A 199 3.24 33.59 20.03
C ALA A 199 2.69 32.16 20.25
N ALA A 200 1.76 31.99 21.19
CA ALA A 200 1.12 30.70 21.43
C ALA A 200 0.27 30.23 20.23
N ALA A 201 -0.43 31.15 19.56
CA ALA A 201 -1.18 30.85 18.35
C ALA A 201 -0.25 30.49 17.18
N ALA A 202 0.88 31.18 17.01
CA ALA A 202 1.87 30.87 15.97
C ALA A 202 2.47 29.47 16.16
N GLU A 203 2.79 29.06 17.39
CA GLU A 203 3.25 27.70 17.70
C GLU A 203 2.14 26.65 17.44
N ALA A 204 0.88 26.95 17.77
CA ALA A 204 -0.24 26.06 17.45
C ALA A 204 -0.44 25.91 15.92
N LEU A 205 -0.22 26.98 15.15
CA LEU A 205 -0.24 26.92 13.69
C LEU A 205 0.94 26.12 13.13
N TYR A 206 2.12 26.28 13.71
CA TYR A 206 3.31 25.51 13.33
C TYR A 206 3.10 24.00 13.55
N ALA A 207 2.48 23.61 14.66
CA ALA A 207 2.11 22.22 14.94
C ALA A 207 1.14 21.63 13.89
N ARG A 208 0.28 22.44 13.27
CA ARG A 208 -0.61 22.01 12.17
C ARG A 208 0.06 22.03 10.80
N TYR A 209 1.07 22.87 10.63
CA TYR A 209 1.86 22.96 9.41
C TYR A 209 2.86 21.80 9.27
N LEU A 210 3.50 21.38 10.37
CA LEU A 210 4.58 20.39 10.35
C LEU A 210 4.19 19.04 9.70
N PRO A 211 3.00 18.45 9.97
CA PRO A 211 2.56 17.23 9.29
C PRO A 211 2.33 17.42 7.78
N LEU A 212 1.88 18.61 7.36
CA LEU A 212 1.67 18.94 5.94
C LEU A 212 3.01 19.06 5.22
N PHE A 213 4.01 19.65 5.87
CA PHE A 213 5.36 19.79 5.32
C PHE A 213 6.00 18.42 5.07
N TRP A 214 5.93 17.51 6.04
CA TRP A 214 6.48 16.17 5.88
C TRP A 214 5.67 15.30 4.91
N ASP A 215 4.34 15.47 4.82
CA ASP A 215 3.52 14.84 3.77
C ASP A 215 3.99 15.26 2.37
N ALA A 216 4.11 16.58 2.15
CA ALA A 216 4.59 17.14 0.90
C ALA A 216 6.02 16.69 0.56
N THR A 217 6.91 16.66 1.56
CA THR A 217 8.28 16.16 1.42
C THR A 217 8.29 14.70 0.99
N SER A 218 7.51 13.84 1.66
CA SER A 218 7.40 12.42 1.33
C SER A 218 6.89 12.18 -0.10
N THR A 219 5.88 12.95 -0.52
CA THR A 219 5.27 12.84 -1.85
C THR A 219 6.25 13.30 -2.93
N ALA A 220 6.87 14.47 -2.75
CA ALA A 220 7.83 15.01 -3.69
C ALA A 220 9.11 14.16 -3.78
N LEU A 221 9.59 13.62 -2.65
CA LEU A 221 10.74 12.73 -2.63
C LEU A 221 10.39 11.39 -3.30
N GLY A 222 9.18 10.87 -3.05
CA GLY A 222 8.61 9.73 -3.76
C GLY A 222 8.71 9.92 -5.27
N LEU A 223 8.06 10.94 -5.84
CA LEU A 223 8.09 11.22 -7.27
C LEU A 223 9.51 11.37 -7.84
N ARG A 224 10.44 11.96 -7.07
CA ARG A 224 11.84 12.13 -7.50
C ARG A 224 12.63 10.83 -7.52
N LEU A 225 12.25 9.87 -6.68
CA LEU A 225 12.80 8.51 -6.68
C LEU A 225 12.11 7.59 -7.71
N GLU A 226 11.02 8.03 -8.35
CA GLU A 226 10.31 7.29 -9.41
C GLU A 226 10.90 7.50 -10.79
N LEU A 227 11.55 8.63 -11.04
CA LEU A 227 12.24 8.91 -12.29
C LEU A 227 13.43 7.93 -12.43
N PRO A 228 13.37 6.94 -13.33
CA PRO A 228 14.51 6.11 -13.61
C PRO A 228 15.49 7.00 -14.37
N ASP A 229 16.68 7.24 -13.81
CA ASP A 229 17.80 7.64 -14.64
C ASP A 229 17.97 6.52 -15.68
N CYS A 230 17.67 6.84 -16.96
CA CYS A 230 17.60 5.92 -18.08
C CYS A 230 18.95 5.26 -18.44
N ARG A 231 19.91 5.18 -17.51
CA ARG A 231 21.28 4.71 -17.74
C ARG A 231 21.78 3.61 -16.81
N ALA A 232 21.07 3.20 -15.77
CA ALA A 232 21.57 2.10 -14.93
C ALA A 232 20.44 1.23 -14.40
N GLY A 233 20.42 -0.04 -14.84
CA GLY A 233 19.54 -1.07 -14.32
C GLY A 233 19.92 -1.50 -12.90
N ARG A 234 19.65 -0.65 -11.90
CA ARG A 234 19.83 -0.99 -10.48
C ARG A 234 18.56 -0.64 -9.67
N ALA A 235 17.98 -1.67 -9.05
CA ALA A 235 16.83 -1.59 -8.16
C ALA A 235 17.30 -1.44 -6.67
N PRO A 236 16.41 -1.21 -5.69
CA PRO A 236 16.57 -0.18 -4.66
C PRO A 236 17.32 -0.67 -3.41
N GLY A 237 18.55 -0.18 -3.18
CA GLY A 237 19.26 -0.30 -1.89
C GLY A 237 18.91 0.82 -0.89
N ASN A 238 18.42 1.95 -1.41
CA ASN A 238 18.42 3.22 -0.69
C ASN A 238 17.43 3.28 0.48
N THR A 239 16.34 2.49 0.47
CA THR A 239 15.33 2.49 1.55
C THR A 239 15.74 1.63 2.76
N GLN A 240 16.43 0.51 2.50
CA GLN A 240 17.01 -0.35 3.55
C GLN A 240 18.20 0.34 4.22
N GLU A 241 18.99 1.08 3.45
CA GLU A 241 20.11 1.91 3.92
C GLU A 241 19.63 3.12 4.74
N LEU A 242 18.55 3.79 4.34
CA LEU A 242 17.90 4.86 5.12
C LEU A 242 17.48 4.36 6.51
N ARG A 243 16.92 3.13 6.56
CA ARG A 243 16.52 2.48 7.82
C ARG A 243 17.72 2.12 8.70
N GLN A 244 18.83 1.65 8.11
CA GLN A 244 20.05 1.35 8.86
C GLN A 244 20.73 2.63 9.38
N ALA A 245 20.73 3.71 8.61
CA ALA A 245 21.26 5.01 9.02
C ALA A 245 20.45 5.61 10.19
N LEU A 246 19.13 5.49 10.17
CA LEU A 246 18.25 5.95 11.26
C LEU A 246 18.33 5.06 12.51
N ALA A 247 18.51 3.75 12.35
CA ALA A 247 18.71 2.82 13.46
C ALA A 247 20.11 2.94 14.12
N GLN A 248 21.08 3.53 13.42
CA GLN A 248 22.45 3.78 13.91
C GLN A 248 22.65 5.20 14.47
N GLY A 249 21.64 6.07 14.40
CA GLY A 249 21.64 7.36 15.07
C GLY A 249 21.63 7.25 16.60
N PRO A 250 22.02 8.29 17.35
CA PRO A 250 22.30 8.23 18.80
C PRO A 250 21.08 7.93 19.70
N CYS A 251 19.90 7.74 19.12
CA CYS A 251 18.73 7.21 19.82
C CYS A 251 18.47 5.80 19.28
N GLY A 252 18.78 4.78 20.08
CA GLY A 252 18.47 3.39 19.77
C GLY A 252 16.97 3.18 19.66
N VAL A 253 16.42 3.38 18.47
CA VAL A 253 15.06 2.95 18.14
C VAL A 253 15.14 1.47 17.79
N VAL A 254 14.84 0.62 18.76
CA VAL A 254 14.54 -0.79 18.52
C VAL A 254 13.23 -0.82 17.74
N ALA A 255 13.32 -0.71 16.41
CA ALA A 255 12.24 -1.03 15.50
C ALA A 255 12.00 -2.54 15.59
N SER A 256 11.20 -2.95 16.58
CA SER A 256 10.61 -4.29 16.68
C SER A 256 9.70 -4.51 15.47
N GLY A 257 10.30 -4.96 14.37
CA GLY A 257 9.62 -5.13 13.10
C GLY A 257 10.63 -5.45 12.01
N ARG A 258 11.39 -6.52 12.19
CA ARG A 258 12.32 -7.04 11.19
C ARG A 258 11.51 -7.42 9.93
N PRO A 259 11.82 -6.92 8.73
CA PRO A 259 11.23 -7.47 7.52
C PRO A 259 11.72 -8.92 7.35
N PRO A 260 10.93 -9.83 6.75
CA PRO A 260 11.41 -11.17 6.44
C PRO A 260 12.63 -11.06 5.52
N ALA A 261 13.74 -11.63 5.96
CA ALA A 261 14.99 -11.64 5.23
C ALA A 261 14.83 -12.45 3.94
N LEU A 262 15.10 -11.83 2.79
CA LEU A 262 15.45 -12.56 1.58
C LEU A 262 16.83 -13.21 1.82
N HIS A 263 16.89 -14.54 1.72
CA HIS A 263 18.05 -15.37 2.08
C HIS A 263 19.33 -15.06 1.27
N ARG A 264 20.40 -14.64 1.97
CA ARG A 264 21.79 -15.19 1.94
C ARG A 264 22.67 -14.44 2.98
N GLY A 265 23.42 -15.17 3.83
CA GLY A 265 24.10 -14.73 5.09
C GLY A 265 25.41 -13.93 4.95
N PRO A 266 26.37 -13.93 5.92
CA PRO A 266 26.40 -14.51 7.27
C PRO A 266 26.51 -13.48 8.43
N ARG A 267 26.41 -13.97 9.67
CA ARG A 267 26.55 -13.24 10.95
C ARG A 267 27.97 -12.68 11.15
N VAL A 268 28.12 -11.36 11.26
CA VAL A 268 29.14 -10.65 12.06
C VAL A 268 28.51 -9.27 12.35
N LEU A 269 28.24 -8.83 13.58
CA LEU A 269 29.19 -8.25 14.52
C LEU A 269 28.49 -8.11 15.88
N GLN A 270 29.00 -8.82 16.88
CA GLN A 270 28.83 -8.48 18.29
C GLN A 270 30.09 -7.68 18.67
N GLY A 271 29.92 -6.49 19.23
CA GLY A 271 31.00 -5.72 19.82
C GLY A 271 31.17 -4.32 19.21
N VAL A 272 31.00 -3.30 20.06
CA VAL A 272 31.78 -2.04 20.21
C VAL A 272 30.89 -0.97 20.90
N PRO A 273 31.47 -0.15 21.81
CA PRO A 273 30.80 0.32 23.01
C PRO A 273 30.05 1.66 22.86
N GLN A 274 29.00 1.79 23.66
CA GLN A 274 28.23 3.01 23.87
C GLN A 274 29.08 4.10 24.53
N ARG A 275 29.17 5.27 23.88
CA ARG A 275 29.08 6.59 24.53
C ARG A 275 29.08 7.71 23.48
N CYS A 276 27.95 8.39 23.32
CA CYS A 276 27.89 9.77 22.82
C CYS A 276 27.20 10.67 23.86
N PRO A 277 27.59 11.96 23.97
CA PRO A 277 27.18 12.85 25.05
C PRO A 277 25.76 13.45 24.88
N PRO A 278 25.14 13.96 25.97
CA PRO A 278 23.69 14.22 26.07
C PRO A 278 23.20 15.57 25.50
N ALA A 279 23.89 16.20 24.55
CA ALA A 279 23.62 17.60 24.16
C ALA A 279 22.88 17.81 22.82
N ALA A 280 22.44 16.76 22.12
CA ALA A 280 21.93 16.89 20.74
C ALA A 280 20.68 16.02 20.48
N CYS A 281 19.65 16.18 21.32
CA CYS A 281 18.34 15.61 21.05
C CYS A 281 17.57 16.49 20.06
N MET A 282 17.01 15.85 19.03
CA MET A 282 16.07 16.47 18.09
C MET A 282 14.79 16.90 18.84
N PRO A 283 14.09 17.98 18.44
CA PRO A 283 12.78 18.29 19.02
C PRO A 283 11.83 17.09 18.88
N PRO A 284 11.11 16.69 19.94
CA PRO A 284 10.29 15.49 19.94
C PRO A 284 9.18 15.55 18.86
N GLU A 285 8.67 16.75 18.56
CA GLU A 285 7.63 16.97 17.54
C GLU A 285 8.12 16.61 16.13
N CYS A 286 9.41 16.79 15.85
CA CYS A 286 10.01 16.43 14.58
C CYS A 286 10.31 14.93 14.47
N GLN A 287 10.50 14.24 15.60
CA GLN A 287 10.86 12.83 15.61
C GLN A 287 9.72 11.95 15.11
N GLU A 288 8.52 12.18 15.61
CA GLU A 288 7.33 11.43 15.17
C GLU A 288 7.06 11.63 13.68
N GLU A 289 7.21 12.85 13.17
CA GLU A 289 6.98 13.14 11.75
C GLU A 289 8.05 12.54 10.84
N LEU A 290 9.30 12.45 11.31
CA LEU A 290 10.37 11.76 10.60
C LEU A 290 10.14 10.25 10.56
N GLU A 291 9.68 9.65 11.65
CA GLU A 291 9.29 8.24 11.68
C GLU A 291 8.13 7.98 10.69
N ARG A 292 7.12 8.87 10.65
CA ARG A 292 6.03 8.83 9.67
C ARG A 292 6.51 9.00 8.23
N LEU A 293 7.46 9.91 7.98
CA LEU A 293 8.10 10.09 6.67
C LEU A 293 8.78 8.79 6.23
N CYS A 294 9.55 8.16 7.10
CA CYS A 294 10.26 6.93 6.79
C CYS A 294 9.29 5.79 6.48
N LEU A 295 8.22 5.64 7.27
CA LEU A 295 7.17 4.67 6.99
C LEU A 295 6.49 4.94 5.65
N ARG A 296 6.19 6.20 5.30
CA ARG A 296 5.62 6.56 3.98
C ARG A 296 6.56 6.19 2.82
N LEU A 297 7.84 6.48 2.94
CA LEU A 297 8.84 6.13 1.93
C LEU A 297 9.00 4.61 1.79
N LEU A 298 8.94 3.86 2.89
CA LEU A 298 8.95 2.40 2.87
C LEU A 298 7.71 1.84 2.19
N CYS A 299 6.52 2.35 2.52
CA CYS A 299 5.27 1.98 1.87
C CYS A 299 5.34 2.27 0.37
N GLN A 300 5.79 3.46 -0.05
CA GLN A 300 5.99 3.78 -1.47
C GLN A 300 7.00 2.82 -2.14
N GLY A 301 8.11 2.50 -1.48
CA GLY A 301 9.10 1.53 -1.97
C GLY A 301 8.48 0.14 -2.21
N VAL A 302 7.68 -0.34 -1.27
CA VAL A 302 6.94 -1.60 -1.40
C VAL A 302 5.97 -1.57 -2.57
N LEU A 303 5.22 -0.48 -2.74
CA LEU A 303 4.26 -0.32 -3.85
C LEU A 303 4.96 -0.35 -5.21
N ARG A 304 6.19 0.16 -5.31
CA ARG A 304 7.01 0.11 -6.53
C ARG A 304 7.54 -1.28 -6.82
N THR A 305 8.09 -1.96 -5.81
CA THR A 305 8.55 -3.34 -5.99
C THR A 305 7.41 -4.27 -6.37
N TRP A 306 6.21 -4.00 -5.83
CA TRP A 306 5.01 -4.75 -6.16
C TRP A 306 4.68 -4.70 -7.65
N GLU A 307 4.81 -3.56 -8.34
CA GLU A 307 4.47 -3.48 -9.78
C GLU A 307 5.34 -4.39 -10.65
N ARG A 308 6.66 -4.40 -10.38
CA ARG A 308 7.61 -5.29 -11.06
C ARG A 308 7.32 -6.76 -10.76
N ASP A 309 7.05 -7.07 -9.50
CA ASP A 309 6.86 -8.46 -9.09
C ASP A 309 5.47 -8.98 -9.51
N PHE A 310 4.45 -8.12 -9.56
CA PHE A 310 3.11 -8.41 -10.07
C PHE A 310 3.12 -8.66 -11.59
N THR A 311 3.80 -7.82 -12.36
CA THR A 311 3.96 -8.04 -13.81
C THR A 311 4.71 -9.35 -14.11
N ARG A 312 5.72 -9.69 -13.30
CA ARG A 312 6.38 -11.01 -13.36
C ARG A 312 5.41 -12.15 -13.06
N ALA A 313 4.55 -12.01 -12.05
CA ALA A 313 3.54 -13.01 -11.71
C ALA A 313 2.52 -13.20 -12.85
N LEU A 314 2.02 -12.12 -13.44
CA LEU A 314 1.12 -12.16 -14.59
C LEU A 314 1.76 -12.83 -15.81
N GLY A 315 3.01 -12.47 -16.13
CA GLY A 315 3.76 -13.10 -17.22
C GLY A 315 4.00 -14.59 -16.99
N SER A 316 4.33 -14.98 -15.75
CA SER A 316 4.41 -16.39 -15.36
C SER A 316 3.08 -17.10 -15.56
N GLY A 317 1.95 -16.51 -15.17
CA GLY A 317 0.64 -17.15 -15.29
C GLY A 317 0.25 -17.57 -16.70
N LEU A 318 0.72 -16.86 -17.71
CA LEU A 318 0.50 -17.19 -19.13
C LEU A 318 1.36 -18.37 -19.61
N CYS A 319 2.60 -18.46 -19.13
CA CYS A 319 3.60 -19.43 -19.63
C CYS A 319 3.75 -20.66 -18.73
N ASP A 320 3.28 -20.60 -17.49
CA ASP A 320 3.49 -21.64 -16.48
C ASP A 320 2.63 -22.88 -16.78
N ARG A 321 3.33 -24.02 -16.85
CA ARG A 321 2.75 -25.36 -17.05
C ARG A 321 2.37 -26.03 -15.72
N CYS A 322 2.50 -25.31 -14.61
CA CYS A 322 2.16 -25.77 -13.26
C CYS A 322 2.81 -27.13 -12.95
N SER A 323 4.11 -27.22 -13.24
CA SER A 323 4.91 -28.40 -12.94
C SER A 323 5.44 -28.26 -11.52
N ALA A 324 5.25 -29.29 -10.70
CA ALA A 324 5.71 -29.30 -9.32
C ALA A 324 7.23 -29.22 -9.27
N VAL A 325 7.76 -28.15 -8.68
CA VAL A 325 9.16 -28.08 -8.28
C VAL A 325 9.23 -28.56 -6.82
N PRO A 326 9.83 -29.72 -6.53
CA PRO A 326 10.01 -30.15 -5.15
C PRO A 326 10.94 -29.17 -4.43
N GLU A 327 10.42 -28.50 -3.39
CA GLU A 327 11.23 -27.63 -2.53
C GLU A 327 12.16 -28.49 -1.66
N PRO A 328 13.49 -28.21 -1.61
CA PRO A 328 14.45 -28.98 -0.81
C PRO A 328 14.15 -29.02 0.69
N SER A 329 13.30 -28.12 1.20
CA SER A 329 13.08 -27.88 2.63
C SER A 329 11.77 -28.47 3.17
N GLY A 330 11.13 -29.42 2.47
CA GLY A 330 9.92 -30.08 2.95
C GLY A 330 8.64 -29.25 2.83
N GLY A 331 8.67 -28.16 2.06
CA GLY A 331 7.49 -27.38 1.69
C GLY A 331 6.61 -28.14 0.68
N ALA A 332 5.30 -27.89 0.74
CA ALA A 332 4.35 -28.42 -0.25
C ALA A 332 4.78 -28.01 -1.67
N ALA A 333 4.58 -28.90 -2.66
CA ALA A 333 4.82 -28.56 -4.06
C ALA A 333 3.99 -27.33 -4.47
N GLN A 334 4.61 -26.41 -5.19
CA GLN A 334 3.99 -25.16 -5.64
C GLN A 334 4.34 -24.88 -7.08
N SER A 335 3.41 -24.26 -7.82
CA SER A 335 3.72 -23.71 -9.14
C SER A 335 4.57 -22.43 -9.03
N SER A 336 5.28 -22.09 -10.11
CA SER A 336 6.07 -20.85 -10.19
C SER A 336 5.16 -19.62 -10.03
N THR A 337 3.98 -19.65 -10.66
CA THR A 337 3.04 -18.53 -10.60
C THR A 337 2.46 -18.34 -9.21
N ALA A 338 2.06 -19.43 -8.53
CA ALA A 338 1.54 -19.34 -7.17
C ALA A 338 2.59 -18.78 -6.20
N ARG A 339 3.86 -19.20 -6.34
CA ARG A 339 4.98 -18.66 -5.56
C ARG A 339 5.17 -17.16 -5.79
N LEU A 340 5.14 -16.71 -7.05
CA LEU A 340 5.27 -15.29 -7.38
C LEU A 340 4.10 -14.46 -6.86
N LEU A 341 2.87 -14.98 -6.94
CA LEU A 341 1.69 -14.34 -6.35
C LEU A 341 1.79 -14.27 -4.82
N GLN A 342 2.23 -15.35 -4.17
CA GLN A 342 2.44 -15.38 -2.72
C GLN A 342 3.43 -14.30 -2.28
N GLN A 343 4.52 -14.08 -3.03
CA GLN A 343 5.55 -13.08 -2.70
C GLN A 343 5.03 -11.63 -2.66
N LEU A 344 3.85 -11.35 -3.22
CA LEU A 344 3.24 -10.02 -3.20
C LEU A 344 2.59 -9.69 -1.85
N TYR A 345 2.08 -10.69 -1.13
CA TYR A 345 1.29 -10.50 0.09
C TYR A 345 2.09 -9.91 1.28
N PRO A 346 3.34 -10.31 1.56
CA PRO A 346 4.10 -9.76 2.68
C PRO A 346 4.32 -8.24 2.58
N GLY A 347 4.62 -7.74 1.38
CA GLY A 347 4.79 -6.30 1.14
C GLY A 347 3.49 -5.54 1.40
N LEU A 348 2.38 -6.01 0.83
CA LEU A 348 1.07 -5.41 1.04
C LEU A 348 0.65 -5.43 2.51
N SER A 349 0.90 -6.54 3.19
CA SER A 349 0.64 -6.70 4.63
C SER A 349 1.43 -5.71 5.47
N PHE A 350 2.71 -5.50 5.15
CA PHE A 350 3.53 -4.48 5.80
C PHE A 350 2.94 -3.08 5.58
N ALA A 351 2.59 -2.72 4.35
CA ALA A 351 2.05 -1.41 4.03
C ALA A 351 0.69 -1.15 4.70
N LEU A 352 -0.16 -2.18 4.84
CA LEU A 352 -1.45 -2.09 5.55
C LEU A 352 -1.28 -1.87 7.05
N ARG A 353 -0.31 -2.53 7.69
CA ARG A 353 -0.03 -2.38 9.13
C ARG A 353 0.54 -1.01 9.50
N HIS A 354 1.23 -0.38 8.56
CA HIS A 354 1.90 0.91 8.76
C HIS A 354 1.24 2.06 7.98
N LEU A 355 -0.02 1.89 7.62
CA LEU A 355 -0.75 2.89 6.86
C LEU A 355 -0.99 4.15 7.73
N PRO A 356 -0.47 5.33 7.36
CA PRO A 356 -0.72 6.53 8.12
C PRO A 356 -2.20 6.93 8.07
N PRO A 357 -2.72 7.58 9.14
CA PRO A 357 -4.06 8.15 9.13
C PRO A 357 -4.19 9.20 8.02
N ALA A 358 -5.39 9.33 7.45
CA ALA A 358 -5.64 10.28 6.37
C ALA A 358 -5.46 11.71 6.89
N LEU A 359 -4.42 12.41 6.44
CA LEU A 359 -4.17 13.79 6.82
C LEU A 359 -5.13 14.74 6.09
N GLU A 360 -5.78 15.61 6.86
CA GLU A 360 -6.69 16.62 6.33
C GLU A 360 -5.92 17.72 5.60
N GLY A 361 -6.13 17.87 4.30
CA GLY A 361 -5.58 18.99 3.51
C GLY A 361 -4.57 18.64 2.42
N SER A 362 -4.33 17.36 2.14
CA SER A 362 -3.46 16.96 1.02
C SER A 362 -4.01 17.52 -0.31
N PRO A 363 -3.16 18.13 -1.17
CA PRO A 363 -3.62 18.91 -2.31
C PRO A 363 -4.45 18.09 -3.31
N PRO A 364 -5.47 18.70 -3.96
CA PRO A 364 -6.30 18.02 -4.94
C PRO A 364 -5.45 17.57 -6.14
N GLY A 365 -5.35 16.26 -6.35
CA GLY A 365 -4.65 15.65 -7.49
C GLY A 365 -3.50 14.70 -7.13
N SER A 366 -3.04 14.69 -5.88
CA SER A 366 -2.05 13.67 -5.44
C SER A 366 -2.73 12.31 -5.25
N PRO A 367 -2.19 11.21 -5.81
CA PRO A 367 -2.80 9.90 -5.67
C PRO A 367 -2.71 9.45 -4.20
N CYS A 368 -3.86 9.21 -3.57
CA CYS A 368 -3.92 8.82 -2.17
C CYS A 368 -3.25 7.45 -1.97
N LEU A 369 -2.22 7.39 -1.13
CA LEU A 369 -1.50 6.16 -0.78
C LEU A 369 -2.45 5.03 -0.34
N ARG A 370 -3.53 5.38 0.37
CA ARG A 370 -4.55 4.43 0.85
C ARG A 370 -5.30 3.76 -0.30
N LEU A 371 -5.81 4.55 -1.25
CA LEU A 371 -6.49 4.05 -2.44
C LEU A 371 -5.55 3.24 -3.34
N GLN A 372 -4.30 3.71 -3.49
CA GLN A 372 -3.26 3.01 -4.22
C GLN A 372 -2.94 1.63 -3.61
N LEU A 373 -2.87 1.54 -2.27
CA LEU A 373 -2.63 0.29 -1.58
C LEU A 373 -3.83 -0.66 -1.72
N LEU A 374 -5.05 -0.17 -1.47
CA LEU A 374 -6.28 -0.95 -1.64
C LEU A 374 -6.44 -1.46 -3.08
N GLY A 375 -6.14 -0.63 -4.08
CA GLY A 375 -6.16 -1.02 -5.49
C GLY A 375 -5.19 -2.17 -5.79
N ARG A 376 -3.98 -2.14 -5.22
CA ARG A 376 -2.98 -3.22 -5.38
C ARG A 376 -3.35 -4.49 -4.60
N CYS A 377 -3.97 -4.36 -3.42
CA CYS A 377 -4.56 -5.49 -2.71
C CYS A 377 -5.64 -6.16 -3.55
N LEU A 378 -6.58 -5.38 -4.11
CA LEU A 378 -7.62 -5.89 -4.99
C LEU A 378 -7.04 -6.58 -6.22
N ALA A 379 -6.10 -5.93 -6.92
CA ALA A 379 -5.45 -6.51 -8.09
C ALA A 379 -4.75 -7.84 -7.79
N THR A 380 -4.09 -7.95 -6.63
CA THR A 380 -3.42 -9.19 -6.19
C THR A 380 -4.44 -10.31 -5.95
N VAL A 381 -5.49 -10.04 -5.17
CA VAL A 381 -6.51 -11.05 -4.85
C VAL A 381 -7.28 -11.45 -6.11
N GLN A 382 -7.64 -10.50 -6.96
CA GLN A 382 -8.35 -10.76 -8.21
C GLN A 382 -7.51 -11.57 -9.19
N ALA A 383 -6.21 -11.27 -9.32
CA ALA A 383 -5.29 -12.04 -10.15
C ALA A 383 -5.14 -13.48 -9.63
N SER A 384 -4.96 -13.65 -8.31
CA SER A 384 -4.92 -14.97 -7.68
C SER A 384 -6.21 -15.76 -7.94
N CYS A 385 -7.37 -15.14 -7.73
CA CYS A 385 -8.68 -15.75 -7.94
C CYS A 385 -8.86 -16.20 -9.40
N SER A 386 -8.62 -15.29 -10.35
CA SER A 386 -8.81 -15.55 -11.78
C SER A 386 -7.86 -16.61 -12.30
N TRP A 387 -6.59 -16.58 -11.86
CA TRP A 387 -5.58 -17.55 -12.26
C TRP A 387 -5.91 -18.95 -11.72
N LEU A 388 -6.26 -19.07 -10.43
CA LEU A 388 -6.62 -20.34 -9.79
C LEU A 388 -7.80 -21.01 -10.49
N MET A 389 -8.90 -20.28 -10.69
CA MET A 389 -10.09 -20.81 -11.35
C MET A 389 -9.80 -21.15 -12.82
N GLY A 390 -9.15 -20.25 -13.55
CA GLY A 390 -8.82 -20.45 -14.95
C GLY A 390 -7.95 -21.69 -15.18
N LYS A 391 -6.88 -21.86 -14.41
CA LYS A 391 -5.99 -23.04 -14.51
C LYS A 391 -6.67 -24.32 -14.08
N ALA A 392 -7.46 -24.29 -13.00
CA ALA A 392 -8.19 -25.46 -12.55
C ALA A 392 -9.17 -25.95 -13.63
N PHE A 393 -9.99 -25.07 -14.20
CA PHE A 393 -10.92 -25.45 -15.28
C PHE A 393 -10.17 -25.90 -16.54
N GLN A 394 -9.08 -25.22 -16.92
CA GLN A 394 -8.27 -25.62 -18.07
C GLN A 394 -7.69 -27.03 -17.92
N TYR A 395 -7.09 -27.35 -16.78
CA TYR A 395 -6.48 -28.66 -16.55
C TYR A 395 -7.53 -29.76 -16.39
N LEU A 396 -8.68 -29.46 -15.77
CA LEU A 396 -9.77 -30.42 -15.68
C LEU A 396 -10.36 -30.74 -17.06
N ALA A 397 -10.59 -29.73 -17.90
CA ALA A 397 -11.10 -29.91 -19.27
C ALA A 397 -10.13 -30.69 -20.18
N SER A 398 -8.82 -30.52 -19.98
CA SER A 398 -7.78 -31.27 -20.71
C SER A 398 -7.38 -32.59 -20.04
N TRP A 399 -8.09 -33.01 -18.99
CA TRP A 399 -7.81 -34.21 -18.20
C TRP A 399 -6.37 -34.30 -17.64
N SER A 400 -5.75 -33.15 -17.41
CA SER A 400 -4.40 -33.01 -16.84
C SER A 400 -4.47 -33.04 -15.31
N LEU A 401 -4.81 -34.21 -14.76
CA LEU A 401 -5.18 -34.37 -13.33
C LEU A 401 -4.03 -34.06 -12.37
N HIS A 402 -2.79 -34.28 -12.78
CA HIS A 402 -1.60 -33.95 -11.99
C HIS A 402 -1.52 -32.44 -11.69
N GLN A 403 -1.57 -31.61 -12.73
CA GLN A 403 -1.54 -30.16 -12.63
C GLN A 403 -2.81 -29.62 -11.94
N PHE A 404 -3.96 -30.22 -12.23
CA PHE A 404 -5.22 -29.88 -11.57
C PHE A 404 -5.13 -30.06 -10.04
N LEU A 405 -4.60 -31.19 -9.57
CA LEU A 405 -4.46 -31.45 -8.15
C LEU A 405 -3.43 -30.52 -7.49
N LEU A 406 -2.30 -30.24 -8.14
CA LEU A 406 -1.32 -29.26 -7.66
C LEU A 406 -1.97 -27.88 -7.44
N VAL A 407 -2.71 -27.38 -8.44
CA VAL A 407 -3.33 -26.06 -8.39
C VAL A 407 -4.45 -26.01 -7.34
N THR A 408 -5.32 -27.02 -7.29
CA THR A 408 -6.53 -26.99 -6.45
C THR A 408 -6.30 -27.43 -5.00
N GLN A 409 -5.30 -28.28 -4.75
CA GLN A 409 -5.01 -28.80 -3.41
C GLN A 409 -3.76 -28.19 -2.79
N GLY A 410 -2.80 -27.72 -3.59
CA GLY A 410 -1.60 -27.01 -3.13
C GLY A 410 -1.78 -25.50 -3.21
N ASP A 411 -1.66 -24.95 -4.42
CA ASP A 411 -1.59 -23.51 -4.67
C ASP A 411 -2.83 -22.76 -4.16
N LEU A 412 -4.03 -23.35 -4.31
CA LEU A 412 -5.28 -22.78 -3.82
C LEU A 412 -5.29 -22.58 -2.31
N GLN A 413 -4.81 -23.55 -1.52
CA GLN A 413 -4.82 -23.44 -0.06
C GLN A 413 -3.82 -22.39 0.42
N LEU A 414 -2.67 -22.30 -0.25
CA LEU A 414 -1.66 -21.27 0.00
C LEU A 414 -2.21 -19.87 -0.24
N LEU A 415 -2.71 -19.60 -1.45
CA LEU A 415 -3.21 -18.27 -1.82
C LEU A 415 -4.49 -17.89 -1.08
N LYS A 416 -5.32 -18.88 -0.70
CA LYS A 416 -6.46 -18.68 0.20
C LYS A 416 -5.99 -18.17 1.57
N ALA A 417 -5.04 -18.85 2.20
CA ALA A 417 -4.54 -18.45 3.53
C ALA A 417 -3.94 -17.03 3.53
N GLU A 418 -3.15 -16.69 2.50
CA GLU A 418 -2.60 -15.33 2.34
C GLU A 418 -3.69 -14.28 2.12
N THR A 419 -4.72 -14.63 1.34
CA THR A 419 -5.88 -13.75 1.10
C THR A 419 -6.71 -13.54 2.37
N ASP A 420 -6.94 -14.59 3.15
CA ASP A 420 -7.66 -14.51 4.42
C ASP A 420 -6.90 -13.61 5.41
N ALA A 421 -5.58 -13.75 5.51
CA ALA A 421 -4.73 -12.87 6.32
C ALA A 421 -4.78 -11.41 5.84
N LEU A 422 -4.77 -11.19 4.53
CA LEU A 422 -4.87 -9.85 3.95
C LEU A 422 -6.23 -9.19 4.28
N VAL A 423 -7.34 -9.94 4.20
CA VAL A 423 -8.69 -9.45 4.52
C VAL A 423 -8.80 -9.00 5.97
N LEU A 424 -8.16 -9.72 6.90
CA LEU A 424 -8.09 -9.31 8.31
C LEU A 424 -7.36 -7.97 8.47
N LEU A 425 -6.22 -7.79 7.77
CA LEU A 425 -5.47 -6.54 7.80
C LEU A 425 -6.23 -5.37 7.16
N VAL A 426 -6.93 -5.61 6.04
CA VAL A 426 -7.78 -4.60 5.40
C VAL A 426 -8.90 -4.19 6.34
N SER A 427 -9.55 -5.15 7.00
CA SER A 427 -10.65 -4.85 7.94
C SER A 427 -10.17 -4.10 9.18
N ALA A 428 -8.93 -4.35 9.63
CA ALA A 428 -8.31 -3.60 10.72
C ALA A 428 -7.90 -2.17 10.30
N ALA A 429 -7.37 -1.98 9.10
CA ALA A 429 -6.91 -0.68 8.60
C ALA A 429 -8.04 0.23 8.09
N PHE A 430 -9.19 -0.37 7.74
CA PHE A 430 -10.38 0.30 7.18
C PHE A 430 -11.65 -0.22 7.88
N PRO A 431 -11.91 0.20 9.12
CA PRO A 431 -13.13 -0.20 9.84
C PRO A 431 -14.38 0.37 9.15
N GLU A 432 -15.49 -0.38 9.22
CA GLU A 432 -16.78 0.09 8.72
C GLU A 432 -17.23 1.33 9.53
N PRO A 433 -17.64 2.43 8.87
CA PRO A 433 -18.07 3.63 9.57
C PRO A 433 -19.37 3.37 10.33
N GLY A 434 -19.35 3.60 11.65
CA GLY A 434 -20.54 3.51 12.51
C GLY A 434 -21.53 4.66 12.35
N ASP A 435 -21.08 5.80 11.81
CA ASP A 435 -21.89 7.01 11.61
C ASP A 435 -21.92 7.45 10.14
N SER A 436 -23.05 8.04 9.73
CA SER A 436 -23.23 8.53 8.36
C SER A 436 -22.23 9.65 8.03
N PRO A 437 -21.46 9.57 6.92
CA PRO A 437 -20.41 10.54 6.58
C PRO A 437 -20.93 11.91 6.10
N GLN A 438 -22.17 12.29 6.44
CA GLN A 438 -22.84 13.51 5.98
C GLN A 438 -22.14 14.80 6.45
N HIS A 439 -21.39 14.74 7.55
CA HIS A 439 -20.62 15.85 8.10
C HIS A 439 -19.26 16.08 7.42
N LEU A 440 -18.80 15.15 6.57
CA LEU A 440 -17.50 15.25 5.90
C LEU A 440 -17.57 16.08 4.62
N ALA A 441 -16.47 16.76 4.31
CA ALA A 441 -16.35 17.52 3.08
C ALA A 441 -16.59 16.62 1.84
N PRO A 442 -17.14 17.14 0.71
CA PRO A 442 -17.51 16.33 -0.45
C PRO A 442 -16.39 15.42 -1.00
N HIS A 443 -15.14 15.91 -0.97
CA HIS A 443 -13.98 15.15 -1.43
C HIS A 443 -13.58 14.02 -0.48
N GLN A 444 -13.79 14.18 0.84
CA GLN A 444 -13.58 13.13 1.83
C GLN A 444 -14.65 12.05 1.73
N ARG A 445 -15.91 12.44 1.48
CA ARG A 445 -17.01 11.50 1.21
C ARG A 445 -16.72 10.62 0.00
N LEU A 446 -16.29 11.22 -1.10
CA LEU A 446 -15.93 10.46 -2.31
C LEU A 446 -14.78 9.48 -2.05
N ARG A 447 -13.73 9.92 -1.34
CA ARG A 447 -12.60 9.06 -0.98
C ARG A 447 -13.03 7.90 -0.08
N SER A 448 -13.78 8.18 0.98
CA SER A 448 -14.29 7.16 1.90
C SER A 448 -15.17 6.14 1.18
N HIS A 449 -16.04 6.61 0.28
CA HIS A 449 -16.85 5.72 -0.57
C HIS A 449 -15.97 4.83 -1.47
N GLN A 450 -14.91 5.38 -2.08
CA GLN A 450 -13.97 4.59 -2.88
C GLN A 450 -13.19 3.57 -2.03
N GLU A 451 -12.73 3.94 -0.83
CA GLU A 451 -12.07 3.03 0.10
C GLU A 451 -12.99 1.88 0.49
N MET A 452 -14.24 2.18 0.84
CA MET A 452 -15.26 1.18 1.19
C MET A 452 -15.56 0.24 0.01
N TRP A 453 -15.75 0.79 -1.19
CA TRP A 453 -16.00 0.00 -2.38
C TRP A 453 -14.85 -0.98 -2.66
N LEU A 454 -13.59 -0.52 -2.57
CA LEU A 454 -12.42 -1.39 -2.75
C LEU A 454 -12.35 -2.47 -1.66
N CYS A 455 -12.63 -2.14 -0.40
CA CYS A 455 -12.66 -3.12 0.70
C CYS A 455 -13.72 -4.20 0.45
N GLN A 456 -14.91 -3.81 0.00
CA GLN A 456 -15.97 -4.75 -0.35
C GLN A 456 -15.57 -5.66 -1.52
N GLN A 457 -14.93 -5.11 -2.56
CA GLN A 457 -14.44 -5.92 -3.68
C GLN A 457 -13.36 -6.92 -3.25
N ILE A 458 -12.44 -6.53 -2.38
CA ILE A 458 -11.42 -7.43 -1.81
C ILE A 458 -12.09 -8.59 -1.06
N ARG A 459 -13.05 -8.28 -0.18
CA ARG A 459 -13.81 -9.30 0.57
C ARG A 459 -14.61 -10.22 -0.35
N PHE A 460 -15.22 -9.67 -1.40
CA PHE A 460 -15.96 -10.44 -2.39
C PHE A 460 -15.06 -11.41 -3.17
N MET A 461 -13.89 -10.96 -3.62
CA MET A 461 -12.91 -11.83 -4.28
C MET A 461 -12.35 -12.90 -3.32
N ALA A 462 -12.09 -12.56 -2.06
CA ALA A 462 -11.68 -13.52 -1.05
C ALA A 462 -12.74 -14.60 -0.82
N ALA A 463 -14.01 -14.21 -0.66
CA ALA A 463 -15.13 -15.13 -0.54
C ALA A 463 -15.27 -16.04 -1.77
N SER A 464 -14.99 -15.52 -2.96
CA SER A 464 -14.97 -16.31 -4.21
C SER A 464 -13.90 -17.41 -4.18
N ILE A 465 -12.68 -17.10 -3.71
CA ILE A 465 -11.61 -18.10 -3.52
C ILE A 465 -12.03 -19.16 -2.49
N GLN A 466 -12.62 -18.74 -1.36
CA GLN A 466 -13.08 -19.66 -0.32
C GLN A 466 -14.18 -20.60 -0.83
N GLN A 467 -15.18 -20.06 -1.53
CA GLN A 467 -16.26 -20.84 -2.14
C GLN A 467 -15.70 -21.84 -3.15
N PHE A 468 -14.78 -21.40 -4.00
CA PHE A 468 -14.13 -22.28 -4.97
C PHE A 468 -13.36 -23.42 -4.29
N ALA A 469 -12.63 -23.14 -3.20
CA ALA A 469 -11.95 -24.17 -2.42
C ALA A 469 -12.90 -25.20 -1.80
N GLY A 470 -14.13 -24.80 -1.44
CA GLY A 470 -15.17 -25.71 -0.94
C GLY A 470 -15.76 -26.61 -2.03
N GLU A 471 -15.98 -26.08 -3.24
CA GLU A 471 -16.72 -26.78 -4.31
C GLU A 471 -15.83 -27.56 -5.29
N VAL A 472 -14.55 -27.18 -5.46
CA VAL A 472 -13.70 -27.71 -6.53
C VAL A 472 -13.52 -29.23 -6.50
N LEU A 473 -13.40 -29.83 -5.32
CA LEU A 473 -13.29 -31.29 -5.18
C LEU A 473 -14.61 -32.01 -5.46
N LYS A 474 -15.76 -31.36 -5.23
CA LYS A 474 -17.07 -31.91 -5.56
C LYS A 474 -17.30 -31.90 -7.07
N MET A 475 -16.93 -30.81 -7.73
CA MET A 475 -16.94 -30.73 -9.20
C MET A 475 -16.04 -31.82 -9.79
N PHE A 476 -14.81 -31.94 -9.28
CA PHE A 476 -13.86 -32.97 -9.71
C PHE A 476 -14.39 -34.39 -9.50
N SER A 477 -15.01 -34.68 -8.35
CA SER A 477 -15.64 -35.98 -8.07
C SER A 477 -16.75 -36.31 -9.07
N THR A 478 -17.54 -35.31 -9.47
CA THR A 478 -18.61 -35.47 -10.46
C THR A 478 -18.03 -35.80 -11.84
N ASP A 479 -16.98 -35.10 -12.26
CA ASP A 479 -16.29 -35.36 -13.52
C ASP A 479 -15.60 -36.73 -13.53
N CYS A 480 -15.01 -37.16 -12.40
CA CYS A 480 -14.47 -38.51 -12.23
C CYS A 480 -15.55 -39.58 -12.36
N LYS A 481 -16.73 -39.38 -11.76
CA LYS A 481 -17.87 -40.30 -11.89
C LYS A 481 -18.30 -40.41 -13.35
N ARG A 482 -18.44 -39.28 -14.05
CA ARG A 482 -18.81 -39.23 -15.47
C ARG A 482 -17.79 -39.95 -16.34
N MET A 483 -16.51 -39.63 -16.22
CA MET A 483 -15.44 -40.28 -16.99
C MET A 483 -15.39 -41.79 -16.71
N SER A 484 -15.53 -42.20 -15.45
CA SER A 484 -15.56 -43.61 -15.08
C SER A 484 -16.74 -44.34 -15.74
N ALA A 485 -17.93 -43.73 -15.75
CA ALA A 485 -19.11 -44.29 -16.41
C ALA A 485 -18.89 -44.43 -17.93
N GLU A 486 -18.31 -43.42 -18.58
CA GLU A 486 -17.96 -43.47 -20.01
C GLU A 486 -16.98 -44.60 -20.33
N ILE A 487 -15.94 -44.78 -19.50
CA ILE A 487 -14.98 -45.88 -19.66
C ILE A 487 -15.68 -47.23 -19.49
N PHE A 488 -16.55 -47.39 -18.48
CA PHE A 488 -17.28 -48.64 -18.29
C PHE A 488 -18.24 -48.94 -19.44
N ASP A 489 -18.94 -47.93 -19.98
CA ASP A 489 -19.77 -48.11 -21.17
C ASP A 489 -18.99 -48.59 -22.41
N GLN A 490 -17.72 -48.21 -22.53
CA GLN A 490 -16.86 -48.59 -23.67
C GLN A 490 -16.14 -49.92 -23.46
N THR A 491 -15.71 -50.22 -22.23
CA THR A 491 -14.72 -51.28 -21.96
C THR A 491 -15.29 -52.45 -21.15
N MET A 492 -16.37 -52.27 -20.40
CA MET A 492 -16.91 -53.32 -19.55
C MET A 492 -17.58 -54.39 -20.42
N PRO A 493 -17.15 -55.67 -20.32
CA PRO A 493 -17.68 -56.72 -21.16
C PRO A 493 -19.15 -57.02 -20.79
N LEU A 494 -19.96 -57.42 -21.77
CA LEU A 494 -21.36 -57.79 -21.58
C LEU A 494 -21.60 -59.28 -21.87
N GLY A 495 -22.67 -59.84 -21.30
CA GLY A 495 -23.17 -61.17 -21.68
C GLY A 495 -22.28 -62.34 -21.26
N LYS A 496 -21.60 -62.99 -22.22
CA LYS A 496 -20.91 -64.30 -22.03
C LYS A 496 -19.70 -64.23 -21.11
N HIS A 497 -19.02 -63.08 -21.01
CA HIS A 497 -17.85 -62.89 -20.14
C HIS A 497 -18.17 -63.17 -18.66
N TRP A 498 -19.37 -62.81 -18.23
CA TRP A 498 -19.84 -63.02 -16.85
C TRP A 498 -20.47 -64.39 -16.61
N ARG A 499 -20.68 -65.16 -17.68
CA ARG A 499 -21.12 -66.55 -17.61
C ARG A 499 -19.88 -67.44 -17.67
N VAL A 500 -18.98 -67.29 -16.69
CA VAL A 500 -17.82 -68.17 -16.60
C VAL A 500 -18.35 -69.58 -16.32
N SER A 501 -18.22 -70.46 -17.31
CA SER A 501 -18.48 -71.89 -17.16
C SER A 501 -17.53 -72.45 -16.10
N LEU A 502 -18.05 -72.69 -14.88
CA LEU A 502 -17.47 -73.51 -13.80
C LEU A 502 -15.93 -73.60 -13.86
N ARG A 503 -15.23 -72.47 -13.76
CA ARG A 503 -13.78 -72.50 -13.50
C ARG A 503 -13.62 -72.80 -12.01
N ALA A 504 -12.93 -73.90 -11.69
CA ALA A 504 -12.77 -74.40 -10.33
C ALA A 504 -11.87 -73.53 -9.43
N GLU A 505 -11.21 -72.52 -10.00
CA GLU A 505 -10.24 -71.67 -9.30
C GLU A 505 -10.62 -70.18 -9.47
N LEU A 506 -10.51 -69.41 -8.37
CA LEU A 506 -10.64 -67.95 -8.44
C LEU A 506 -9.56 -67.41 -9.40
N PRO A 507 -9.90 -66.45 -10.28
CA PRO A 507 -8.90 -65.80 -11.11
C PRO A 507 -7.84 -65.11 -10.25
N SER A 508 -6.57 -65.46 -10.47
CA SER A 508 -5.40 -64.92 -9.74
C SER A 508 -4.99 -63.51 -10.20
N SER A 509 -5.53 -63.03 -11.32
CA SER A 509 -5.25 -61.71 -11.89
C SER A 509 -6.52 -60.86 -12.01
N PRO A 510 -6.44 -59.53 -11.81
CA PRO A 510 -7.57 -58.63 -12.01
C PRO A 510 -8.05 -58.65 -13.47
N SER A 511 -9.33 -58.35 -13.71
CA SER A 511 -9.85 -58.23 -15.07
C SER A 511 -9.21 -57.05 -15.80
N GLU A 512 -8.83 -57.26 -17.07
CA GLU A 512 -8.11 -56.26 -17.87
C GLU A 512 -8.87 -54.94 -17.98
N TYR A 513 -10.20 -54.99 -18.17
CA TYR A 513 -11.03 -53.78 -18.26
C TYR A 513 -11.00 -52.99 -16.93
N ALA A 514 -11.08 -53.67 -15.79
CA ALA A 514 -11.12 -53.00 -14.48
C ALA A 514 -9.76 -52.42 -14.13
N ALA A 515 -8.67 -53.14 -14.45
CA ALA A 515 -7.31 -52.65 -14.30
C ALA A 515 -7.07 -51.40 -15.18
N ALA A 516 -7.50 -51.42 -16.44
CA ALA A 516 -7.37 -50.28 -17.35
C ALA A 516 -8.21 -49.07 -16.89
N ALA A 517 -9.46 -49.29 -16.47
CA ALA A 517 -10.32 -48.22 -15.97
C ALA A 517 -9.78 -47.60 -14.68
N ALA A 518 -9.35 -48.43 -13.73
CA ALA A 518 -8.73 -47.97 -12.48
C ALA A 518 -7.43 -47.21 -12.77
N GLN A 519 -6.59 -47.67 -13.69
CA GLN A 519 -5.34 -46.98 -14.03
C GLN A 519 -5.58 -45.63 -14.71
N THR A 520 -6.62 -45.52 -15.55
CA THR A 520 -6.95 -44.30 -16.29
C THR A 520 -7.50 -43.21 -15.38
N VAL A 521 -8.28 -43.56 -14.37
CA VAL A 521 -8.89 -42.59 -13.43
C VAL A 521 -8.10 -42.54 -12.13
N LEU A 522 -8.10 -43.62 -11.34
CA LEU A 522 -7.45 -43.65 -10.02
C LEU A 522 -5.93 -43.57 -10.13
N GLY A 523 -5.32 -44.23 -11.11
CA GLY A 523 -3.87 -44.20 -11.32
C GLY A 523 -3.35 -42.79 -11.59
N GLN A 524 -4.03 -42.02 -12.43
CA GLN A 524 -3.68 -40.62 -12.72
C GLN A 524 -3.82 -39.72 -11.49
N VAL A 525 -4.89 -39.91 -10.71
CA VAL A 525 -5.13 -39.15 -9.47
C VAL A 525 -4.08 -39.50 -8.41
N LEU A 526 -3.72 -40.77 -8.27
CA LEU A 526 -2.68 -41.22 -7.35
C LEU A 526 -1.32 -40.59 -7.70
N GLN A 527 -0.95 -40.57 -8.98
CA GLN A 527 0.28 -39.92 -9.43
C GLN A 527 0.28 -38.41 -9.16
N GLY A 528 -0.87 -37.74 -9.32
CA GLY A 528 -1.03 -36.33 -8.96
C GLY A 528 -0.98 -36.07 -7.45
N ALA A 529 -1.62 -36.92 -6.66
CA ALA A 529 -1.71 -36.77 -5.22
C ALA A 529 -0.38 -36.99 -4.50
N GLN A 530 0.53 -37.82 -5.05
CA GLN A 530 1.83 -38.09 -4.43
C GLN A 530 2.67 -36.84 -4.13
N LEU A 531 2.47 -35.75 -4.87
CA LEU A 531 3.22 -34.50 -4.67
C LEU A 531 2.56 -33.53 -3.66
N LEU A 532 1.37 -33.86 -3.18
CA LEU A 532 0.64 -33.04 -2.21
C LEU A 532 0.99 -33.42 -0.77
N PRO A 533 0.78 -32.52 0.22
CA PRO A 533 0.79 -32.90 1.63
C PRO A 533 -0.25 -33.97 1.95
N ARG A 534 0.05 -34.88 2.89
CA ARG A 534 -0.84 -36.00 3.27
C ARG A 534 -2.26 -35.57 3.61
N ASP A 535 -2.41 -34.42 4.27
CA ASP A 535 -3.71 -33.87 4.68
C ASP A 535 -4.62 -33.55 3.48
N CYS A 536 -4.03 -33.26 2.31
CA CYS A 536 -4.76 -32.99 1.07
C CYS A 536 -4.94 -34.24 0.19
N GLN A 537 -4.08 -35.25 0.35
CA GLN A 537 -4.15 -36.49 -0.42
C GLN A 537 -5.40 -37.30 -0.09
N VAL A 538 -5.67 -37.49 1.21
CA VAL A 538 -6.73 -38.39 1.69
C VAL A 538 -8.12 -37.94 1.20
N PRO A 539 -8.53 -36.65 1.33
CA PRO A 539 -9.84 -36.21 0.87
C PRO A 539 -10.03 -36.32 -0.64
N ALA A 540 -8.98 -36.05 -1.43
CA ALA A 540 -9.03 -36.16 -2.88
C ALA A 540 -9.18 -37.62 -3.31
N LEU A 541 -8.33 -38.52 -2.78
CA LEU A 541 -8.36 -39.94 -3.13
C LEU A 541 -9.65 -40.62 -2.66
N ALA A 542 -10.15 -40.30 -1.46
CA ALA A 542 -11.40 -40.85 -0.96
C ALA A 542 -12.57 -40.48 -1.89
N ARG A 543 -12.69 -39.20 -2.29
CA ARG A 543 -13.77 -38.74 -3.17
C ARG A 543 -13.72 -39.40 -4.55
N VAL A 544 -12.54 -39.46 -5.17
CA VAL A 544 -12.40 -40.08 -6.50
C VAL A 544 -12.66 -41.58 -6.43
N THR A 545 -12.18 -42.27 -5.40
CA THR A 545 -12.41 -43.71 -5.23
C THR A 545 -13.90 -44.00 -5.06
N THR A 546 -14.60 -43.22 -4.22
CA THR A 546 -16.05 -43.33 -4.07
C THR A 546 -16.77 -43.09 -5.39
N ALA A 547 -16.44 -42.01 -6.10
CA ALA A 547 -17.05 -41.68 -7.40
C ALA A 547 -16.83 -42.78 -8.44
N PHE A 548 -15.64 -43.37 -8.49
CA PHE A 548 -15.30 -44.48 -9.39
C PHE A 548 -16.12 -45.74 -9.06
N VAL A 549 -16.17 -46.14 -7.79
CA VAL A 549 -16.92 -47.33 -7.35
C VAL A 549 -18.42 -47.14 -7.54
N GLU A 550 -18.95 -45.95 -7.25
CA GLU A 550 -20.35 -45.62 -7.55
C GLU A 550 -20.65 -45.73 -9.04
N ALA A 551 -19.83 -45.16 -9.93
CA ALA A 551 -20.01 -45.31 -11.37
C ALA A 551 -20.02 -46.78 -11.80
N TRP A 552 -19.14 -47.59 -11.21
CA TRP A 552 -19.07 -49.02 -11.50
C TRP A 552 -20.33 -49.76 -11.06
N MET A 553 -20.82 -49.51 -9.84
CA MET A 553 -22.06 -50.07 -9.32
C MET A 553 -23.28 -49.62 -10.14
N ASP A 554 -23.37 -48.34 -10.45
CA ASP A 554 -24.45 -47.75 -11.24
C ASP A 554 -24.52 -48.41 -12.63
N HIS A 555 -23.37 -48.63 -13.27
CA HIS A 555 -23.30 -49.30 -14.56
C HIS A 555 -23.73 -50.78 -14.48
N ILE A 556 -23.26 -51.52 -13.47
CA ILE A 556 -23.66 -52.92 -13.22
C ILE A 556 -25.18 -53.03 -13.07
N LEU A 557 -25.78 -52.14 -12.28
CA LEU A 557 -27.22 -52.11 -12.02
C LEU A 557 -28.00 -51.74 -13.29
N ALA A 558 -27.57 -50.70 -14.02
CA ALA A 558 -28.22 -50.25 -15.25
C ALA A 558 -28.20 -51.32 -16.35
N ARG A 559 -27.08 -52.02 -16.53
CA ARG A 559 -26.93 -53.10 -17.51
C ARG A 559 -27.42 -54.46 -17.01
N LYS A 560 -27.90 -54.54 -15.75
CA LYS A 560 -28.39 -55.76 -15.08
C LYS A 560 -27.40 -56.93 -15.20
N ILE A 561 -26.12 -56.64 -14.99
CA ILE A 561 -25.05 -57.64 -15.10
C ILE A 561 -25.22 -58.69 -13.99
N LYS A 562 -25.13 -59.96 -14.37
CA LYS A 562 -25.22 -61.10 -13.43
C LYS A 562 -23.87 -61.79 -13.35
N PHE A 563 -23.24 -61.70 -12.19
CA PHE A 563 -22.06 -62.49 -11.83
C PHE A 563 -22.55 -63.89 -11.43
N ARG A 564 -22.01 -64.95 -12.05
CA ARG A 564 -22.36 -66.35 -11.75
C ARG A 564 -21.13 -67.12 -11.33
#